data_AF-A0A7C1C119-F1
#
_entry.id   AF-A0A7C1C119-F1
#
_cell.length_a   1.000
_cell.length_b   1.000
_cell.length_c   1.000
_cell.angle_alpha   90.00
_cell.angle_beta   90.00
_cell.angle_gamma   90.00
#
_symmetry.space_group_name_H-M   'P 1'
#
loop_
_entity.id
_entity.type
_entity.pdbx_description
1 polymer ?
#
loop_
_entity_poly.entity_id
_entity_poly.type
_entity_poly.pdbx_seq_one_letter_code
_entity_poly.pdbx_strand_id
1 'polypeptide(L)' 'MDREKKAEKVWYALYVRSRTEKKVAVELEGADIDFYLPLEKRLRQWSDRKKWVEEPLFRSYIFVHITQKEYYKVLQTRG' A
#
# COMPACT_ATOMS: atom_id res chain seq x y z
N MET A 1 -9.88 -27.86 24.18
CA MET A 1 -9.81 -26.41 24.45
C MET A 1 -8.77 -25.86 23.48
N ASP A 2 -9.21 -25.73 22.24
CA ASP A 2 -8.35 -25.43 21.10
C ASP A 2 -7.75 -24.04 21.26
N ARG A 3 -6.42 -23.99 21.35
CA ARG A 3 -5.70 -22.71 21.30
C ARG A 3 -5.90 -22.16 19.90
N GLU A 4 -6.76 -21.14 19.81
CA GLU A 4 -6.89 -20.31 18.62
C GLU A 4 -5.52 -19.69 18.33
N LYS A 5 -4.72 -20.35 17.48
CA LYS A 5 -3.48 -19.79 16.96
C LYS A 5 -3.87 -18.58 16.13
N LYS A 6 -3.87 -17.39 16.73
CA LYS A 6 -3.84 -16.14 15.98
C LYS A 6 -2.64 -16.24 15.04
N ALA A 7 -2.91 -16.26 13.74
CA ALA A 7 -1.85 -16.17 12.75
C ALA A 7 -1.12 -14.85 12.99
N GLU A 8 0.19 -14.93 13.21
CA GLU A 8 1.00 -13.73 13.41
C GLU A 8 0.98 -12.90 12.12
N LYS A 9 0.66 -11.61 12.27
CA LYS A 9 0.77 -10.64 11.19
C LYS A 9 2.22 -10.22 11.07
N VAL A 10 2.70 -10.11 9.84
CA VAL A 10 4.07 -9.69 9.51
C VAL A 10 4.00 -8.54 8.52
N TRP A 11 4.96 -7.63 8.62
CA TRP A 11 5.10 -6.53 7.65
C TRP A 11 5.79 -7.02 6.38
N TYR A 12 5.15 -6.76 5.24
CA TYR A 12 5.70 -7.03 3.91
C TYR A 12 5.77 -5.74 3.10
N ALA A 13 6.83 -5.60 2.30
CA ALA A 13 6.93 -4.56 1.29
C ALA A 13 6.42 -5.10 -0.04
N LEU A 14 5.36 -4.51 -0.55
CA LEU A 14 4.72 -4.91 -1.80
C LEU A 14 5.14 -3.97 -2.92
N TYR A 15 5.71 -4.54 -3.97
CA TYR A 15 6.07 -3.80 -5.17
C TYR A 15 4.85 -3.66 -6.08
N VAL A 16 4.47 -2.43 -6.38
CA VAL A 16 3.31 -2.09 -7.23
C VAL A 16 3.78 -1.31 -8.45
N ARG A 17 2.98 -1.33 -9.52
CA ARG A 17 3.30 -0.52 -10.70
C ARG A 17 3.39 0.97 -10.32
N SER A 18 4.30 1.68 -10.98
CA SER A 18 4.45 3.11 -10.75
C SER A 18 3.12 3.85 -11.01
N ARG A 19 2.76 4.77 -10.11
CA ARG A 19 1.54 5.61 -10.17
C ARG A 19 0.23 4.86 -9.90
N THR A 20 0.27 3.56 -9.58
CA THR A 20 -0.91 2.79 -9.16
C THR A 20 -1.01 2.66 -7.63
N GLU A 21 -0.07 3.24 -6.88
CA GLU A 21 0.04 3.07 -5.42
C GLU A 21 -1.27 3.47 -4.71
N LYS A 22 -1.85 4.62 -5.09
CA LYS A 22 -3.12 5.09 -4.52
C LYS A 22 -4.30 4.19 -4.87
N LYS A 23 -4.30 3.57 -6.06
CA LYS A 23 -5.35 2.64 -6.48
C LYS A 23 -5.28 1.35 -5.67
N VAL A 24 -4.07 0.81 -5.50
CA VAL A 24 -3.85 -0.39 -4.69
C VAL A 24 -4.22 -0.12 -3.23
N ALA A 25 -3.87 1.03 -2.67
CA ALA A 25 -4.29 1.42 -1.31
C ALA A 25 -5.82 1.35 -1.12
N VAL A 26 -6.60 1.85 -2.08
CA VAL A 26 -8.07 1.76 -2.04
C VAL A 26 -8.56 0.31 -2.13
N GLU A 27 -7.93 -0.53 -2.94
CA GLU A 27 -8.27 -1.96 -3.03
C GLU A 27 -7.94 -2.71 -1.72
N LEU A 28 -6.83 -2.37 -1.06
CA LEU A 28 -6.44 -2.91 0.25
C LEU A 28 -7.40 -2.47 1.35
N GLU A 29 -7.82 -1.21 1.34
CA GLU A 29 -8.82 -0.67 2.25
C GLU A 29 -10.16 -1.39 2.10
N GLY A 30 -10.64 -1.60 0.87
CA GLY A 30 -11.86 -2.36 0.60
C GLY A 30 -11.75 -3.87 0.94
N ALA A 31 -10.53 -4.38 1.05
CA ALA A 31 -10.26 -5.77 1.42
C ALA A 31 -10.02 -5.97 2.93
N ASP A 32 -10.14 -4.90 3.73
CA ASP A 32 -9.87 -4.82 5.18
C ASP A 32 -8.44 -5.26 5.55
N ILE A 33 -7.48 -4.87 4.71
CA ILE A 33 -6.06 -5.18 4.91
C ILE A 33 -5.35 -3.97 5.50
N ASP A 34 -4.66 -4.17 6.62
CA ASP A 34 -3.79 -3.15 7.21
C ASP A 34 -2.65 -2.81 6.24
N PHE A 35 -2.55 -1.54 5.83
CA PHE A 35 -1.50 -1.06 4.96
C PHE A 35 -0.93 0.29 5.41
N TYR A 36 0.26 0.58 4.92
CA TYR A 36 0.96 1.82 5.14
C TYR A 36 1.55 2.32 3.81
N LEU A 37 1.02 3.44 3.33
CA LEU A 37 1.49 4.16 2.16
C LEU A 37 1.94 5.56 2.60
N PRO A 38 3.25 5.77 2.85
CA PRO A 38 3.74 7.10 3.23
C PRO A 38 3.64 8.05 2.03
N LEU A 39 2.85 9.10 2.18
CA LEU A 39 2.69 10.17 1.19
C LEU A 39 3.40 11.44 1.68
N GLU A 40 4.13 12.09 0.79
CA GLU A 40 4.80 13.36 1.06
C GLU A 40 4.25 14.45 0.13
N LYS A 41 4.08 15.66 0.67
CA LYS A 41 3.72 16.84 -0.12
C LYS A 41 4.97 17.44 -0.76
N ARG A 42 5.03 17.44 -2.08
CA ARG A 42 6.11 18.09 -2.84
C ARG A 42 5.57 19.20 -3.73
N LEU A 43 6.35 20.26 -3.87
CA LEU A 43 6.04 21.34 -4.81
C LEU A 43 6.53 20.93 -6.20
N ARG A 44 5.59 20.63 -7.11
CA ARG A 44 5.91 20.31 -8.50
C ARG A 44 5.74 21.56 -9.35
N GLN A 45 6.80 21.91 -10.07
CA GLN A 45 6.80 22.97 -11.07
C GLN A 45 6.53 22.36 -12.45
N TRP A 46 5.49 22.84 -13.10
CA TRP A 46 5.26 22.71 -14.53
C TRP A 46 5.61 24.02 -15.22
N SER A 47 5.72 23.98 -16.55
CA SER A 47 6.11 25.13 -17.38
C SER A 47 5.24 26.36 -17.13
N ASP A 48 3.97 26.16 -16.79
CA ASP A 48 2.96 27.20 -16.55
C ASP A 48 2.68 27.48 -15.07
N ARG A 49 2.96 26.54 -14.14
CA ARG A 49 2.50 26.66 -12.75
C ARG A 49 3.30 25.85 -11.74
N LYS A 50 3.27 26.27 -10.47
CA LYS A 50 3.73 25.49 -9.31
C LYS A 50 2.52 24.98 -8.52
N LYS A 51 2.49 23.70 -8.16
CA LYS A 51 1.41 23.12 -7.35
C LYS A 51 1.97 22.12 -6.35
N TRP A 52 1.40 22.12 -5.15
CA TRP A 52 1.63 21.06 -4.18
C TRP A 52 0.92 19.78 -4.62
N VAL A 53 1.68 18.70 -4.72
CA VAL A 53 1.19 17.36 -5.07
C VAL A 53 1.59 16.38 -3.98
N GLU A 54 0.74 15.40 -3.73
CA GLU A 54 1.03 14.29 -2.82
C GLU A 54 1.54 13.11 -3.62
N GLU A 55 2.82 12.81 -3.45
CA GLU A 55 3.52 11.70 -4.08
C GLU A 55 3.98 10.69 -3.02
N PRO A 56 4.03 9.38 -3.32
CA PRO A 56 4.58 8.40 -2.40
C PRO A 56 6.03 8.71 -2.03
N LEU A 57 6.34 8.64 -0.74
CA LEU A 57 7.71 8.77 -0.23
C LEU A 57 8.60 7.66 -0.81
N PHE A 58 8.06 6.44 -0.88
CA PHE A 58 8.66 5.31 -1.58
C PHE A 58 7.82 4.98 -2.81
N ARG A 59 8.31 5.37 -3.98
CA ARG A 59 7.64 5.09 -5.26
C ARG A 59 7.56 3.59 -5.51
N SER A 60 6.44 3.12 -6.06
CA SER A 60 6.21 1.70 -6.35
C SER A 60 6.21 0.76 -5.13
N TYR A 61 6.10 1.27 -3.90
CA TYR A 61 6.02 0.46 -2.69
C TYR A 61 4.81 0.78 -1.83
N ILE A 62 4.19 -0.27 -1.30
CA ILE A 62 3.19 -0.21 -0.23
C ILE A 62 3.59 -1.23 0.83
N PHE A 63 3.54 -0.85 2.09
CA PHE A 63 3.78 -1.77 3.19
C PHE A 63 2.45 -2.34 3.66
N VAL A 64 2.37 -3.65 3.84
CA VAL A 64 1.15 -4.33 4.30
C VAL A 64 1.46 -5.15 5.54
N HIS A 65 0.53 -5.17 6.48
CA HIS A 65 0.66 -5.91 7.74
C HIS A 65 -0.37 -7.04 7.78
N ILE A 66 0.06 -8.22 7.38
CA ILE A 66 -0.85 -9.31 7.00
C ILE A 66 -0.39 -10.65 7.51
N THR A 67 -1.34 -11.57 7.64
CA THR A 67 -1.10 -12.99 7.92
C THR A 67 -0.72 -13.75 6.64
N GLN A 68 -0.17 -14.96 6.81
CA GLN A 68 0.16 -15.85 5.68
C GLN A 68 -1.05 -16.17 4.76
N LYS A 69 -2.28 -16.18 5.30
CA LYS A 69 -3.49 -16.43 4.51
C LYS A 69 -3.84 -15.23 3.63
N GLU A 70 -3.71 -14.04 4.18
CA GLU A 70 -3.96 -12.79 3.47
C GLU A 70 -2.89 -12.52 2.40
N TYR A 71 -1.66 -13.01 2.58
CA TYR A 71 -0.57 -12.88 1.61
C TYR A 71 -0.98 -13.23 0.16
N TYR A 72 -1.68 -14.37 -0.02
CA TYR A 72 -2.16 -14.76 -1.35
C TYR A 72 -3.28 -13.86 -1.88
N LYS A 73 -4.12 -13.32 -1.00
CA LYS A 73 -5.16 -12.35 -1.36
C LYS A 73 -4.55 -11.06 -1.88
N VAL A 74 -3.48 -10.58 -1.23
CA VAL A 74 -2.81 -9.33 -1.60
C VAL A 74 -2.06 -9.45 -2.93
N LEU A 75 -1.44 -10.60 -3.21
CA LEU A 75 -0.78 -10.87 -4.49
C LEU A 75 -1.75 -10.89 -5.69
N GLN A 76 -3.04 -11.15 -5.45
CA GLN A 76 -4.05 -11.17 -6.51
C GLN A 76 -4.63 -9.78 -6.81
N THR A 77 -4.38 -8.80 -5.93
CA THR A 77 -4.77 -7.40 -6.13
C THR A 77 -4.08 -6.85 -7.38
N ARG A 78 -4.87 -6.38 -8.35
CA ARG A 78 -4.34 -5.97 -9.66
C ARG A 78 -3.83 -4.53 -9.61
N GLY A 79 -2.51 -4.36 -9.57
CA GLY A 79 -1.90 -3.03 -9.43
C GLY A 79 -0.46 -2.91 -9.85
#